data_AF-A0A976JRI5-F1
#
_entry.id   AF-A0A976JRI5-F1
#
_cell.length_a   1.000
_cell.length_b   1.000
_cell.length_c   1.000
_cell.angle_alpha   90.00
_cell.angle_beta   90.00
_cell.angle_gamma   90.00
#
_symmetry.space_group_name_H-M   'P 1'
#
loop_
_entity.id
_entity.type
_entity.pdbx_description
1 polymer ?
#
loop_
_entity_poly.entity_id
_entity_poly.type
_entity_poly.pdbx_seq_one_letter_code
_entity_poly.pdbx_strand_id
1 'polypeptide(L)'
;MAQPPRSRIRWRRTTVKKLLLLIALVASVGGLLAWQLSETSGYVLISLGHYSVEMSLWTLLLLLLLVWATLRALVYLIRLVIEPGKKLVRVSASGRKARHRNRTARGLLQFIEGRWDQARRNLIRSAKHADMPLLNYLAAANCAYELGDQDEANRLLVMAEESEAGGELAIGLAQARMHVRDQHFEEALAILRRLYAKAPDHPLVLRMLTNTYQGLGDWKSLEKLLPDLRRYKVFDKQDIEKLSVEVYRALISQLARQAQDSGTPEDMHGLTRFWQDLPRDMRADVHVQATYIESLIQLGEQAEVETLLRKALKTAWDERLVRLYGLVEGSDVKRQLLVAEDWLRERPNDPVLMLTLGRLSIKNQLWGKARDYLESSLAFKAQPEAYAELAKLMAQLGENEKSARYYQQGLTLSTGLPAVR
;
A
#
# COMPACT_ATOMS: atom_id res chain seq x y z
N MET A 1 16.62 26.64 -39.76
CA MET A 1 16.73 28.07 -39.42
C MET A 1 16.87 28.22 -37.91
N ALA A 2 17.63 29.24 -37.45
CA ALA A 2 17.90 29.65 -36.04
C ALA A 2 19.23 29.19 -35.39
N GLN A 3 20.29 29.94 -35.77
CA GLN A 3 21.50 30.47 -35.08
C GLN A 3 22.10 29.86 -33.77
N PRO A 4 23.45 29.78 -33.67
CA PRO A 4 24.19 29.63 -32.41
C PRO A 4 24.53 30.99 -31.75
N PRO A 5 24.79 31.03 -30.42
CA PRO A 5 24.96 32.29 -29.69
C PRO A 5 26.33 32.93 -29.91
N ARG A 6 26.32 34.16 -30.44
CA ARG A 6 27.43 35.12 -30.38
C ARG A 6 27.46 35.78 -29.01
N SER A 7 28.55 35.64 -28.25
CA SER A 7 29.21 36.75 -27.52
C SER A 7 30.13 36.25 -26.38
N ARG A 8 31.42 36.02 -26.65
CA ARG A 8 32.47 35.98 -25.62
C ARG A 8 33.77 36.66 -26.09
N ILE A 9 33.69 37.79 -26.79
CA ILE A 9 34.89 38.53 -27.21
C ILE A 9 34.66 40.05 -27.16
N ARG A 10 34.17 40.57 -26.03
CA ARG A 10 34.05 42.04 -25.84
C ARG A 10 34.80 42.59 -24.62
N TRP A 11 35.27 41.72 -23.71
CA TRP A 11 35.97 42.14 -22.48
C TRP A 11 37.48 42.34 -22.60
N ARG A 12 38.15 41.83 -23.65
CA ARG A 12 39.61 42.00 -23.84
C ARG A 12 40.02 43.30 -24.53
N ARG A 13 39.14 43.95 -25.30
CA ARG A 13 39.49 45.15 -26.09
C ARG A 13 39.56 46.44 -25.26
N THR A 14 38.79 46.55 -24.17
CA THR A 14 38.78 47.77 -23.32
C THR A 14 39.97 47.82 -22.37
N THR A 15 40.45 46.68 -21.89
CA THR A 15 41.65 46.56 -21.04
C THR A 15 42.94 46.88 -21.81
N VAL A 16 43.08 46.43 -23.05
CA VAL A 16 44.26 46.74 -23.88
C VAL A 16 44.33 48.24 -24.23
N LYS A 17 43.19 48.89 -24.55
CA LYS A 17 43.15 50.34 -24.80
C LYS A 17 43.52 51.17 -23.56
N LYS A 18 43.03 50.77 -22.38
CA LYS A 18 43.38 51.44 -21.11
C LYS A 18 44.86 51.25 -20.75
N LEU A 19 45.43 50.09 -21.04
CA LEU A 19 46.85 49.82 -20.81
C LEU A 19 47.75 50.64 -21.76
N LEU A 20 47.40 50.73 -23.05
CA LEU A 20 48.14 51.54 -24.02
C LEU A 20 48.08 53.04 -23.69
N LEU A 21 46.91 53.55 -23.26
CA LEU A 21 46.78 54.94 -22.82
C LEU A 21 47.59 55.23 -21.55
N LEU A 22 47.65 54.30 -20.61
CA LEU A 22 48.47 54.44 -19.40
C LEU A 22 49.96 54.46 -19.75
N ILE A 23 50.42 53.59 -20.65
CA ILE A 23 51.82 53.55 -21.10
C ILE A 23 52.19 54.84 -21.83
N ALA A 24 51.32 55.34 -22.71
CA ALA A 24 51.55 56.60 -23.42
C ALA A 24 51.60 57.80 -22.47
N LEU A 25 50.75 57.83 -21.45
CA LEU A 25 50.76 58.88 -20.42
C LEU A 25 52.04 58.83 -19.59
N VAL A 26 52.46 57.65 -19.14
CA VAL A 26 53.71 57.46 -18.37
C VAL A 26 54.93 57.81 -19.21
N ALA A 27 54.97 57.43 -20.49
CA ALA A 27 56.06 57.79 -21.40
C ALA A 27 56.13 59.29 -21.67
N SER A 28 54.98 59.96 -21.81
CA SER A 28 54.91 61.41 -22.05
C SER A 28 55.33 62.21 -20.82
N VAL A 29 54.85 61.82 -19.64
CA VAL A 29 55.24 62.44 -18.36
C VAL A 29 56.71 62.15 -18.03
N GLY A 30 57.18 60.93 -18.30
CA GLY A 30 58.59 60.54 -18.14
C GLY A 30 59.52 61.31 -19.09
N GLY A 31 59.11 61.54 -20.34
CA GLY A 31 59.86 62.33 -21.31
C GLY A 31 59.93 63.82 -20.96
N LEU A 32 58.80 64.40 -20.50
CA LEU A 32 58.74 65.79 -20.02
C LEU A 32 59.60 65.99 -18.76
N LEU A 33 59.56 65.04 -17.82
CA LEU A 33 60.43 65.06 -16.64
C LEU A 33 61.90 64.91 -17.03
N ALA A 34 62.25 63.98 -17.93
CA ALA A 34 63.63 63.80 -18.38
C ALA A 34 64.20 65.05 -19.10
N TRP A 35 63.37 65.76 -19.87
CA TRP A 35 63.78 66.99 -20.56
C TRP A 35 63.94 68.18 -19.62
N GLN A 36 63.07 68.31 -18.60
CA GLN A 36 63.14 69.41 -17.63
C GLN A 36 64.30 69.26 -16.62
N LEU A 37 64.84 68.05 -16.45
CA LEU A 37 65.74 67.71 -15.34
C LEU A 37 67.21 67.53 -15.72
N SER A 38 67.59 67.84 -16.97
CA SER A 38 68.99 67.91 -17.38
C SER A 38 69.75 69.12 -16.81
N GLU A 39 69.07 70.06 -16.12
CA GLU A 39 69.68 71.30 -15.61
C GLU A 39 70.04 71.29 -14.11
N THR A 40 69.70 70.25 -13.33
CA THR A 40 70.02 70.19 -11.88
C THR A 40 70.60 68.83 -11.46
N SER A 41 71.91 68.75 -11.20
CA SER A 41 72.62 67.52 -10.84
C SER A 41 72.54 67.20 -9.34
N GLY A 42 71.46 66.54 -8.90
CA GLY A 42 71.47 65.81 -7.63
C GLY A 42 72.13 64.45 -7.79
N TYR A 43 73.21 64.18 -7.04
CA TYR A 43 73.86 62.87 -7.00
C TYR A 43 73.56 62.15 -5.68
N VAL A 44 73.52 60.81 -5.72
CA VAL A 44 73.39 59.95 -4.54
C VAL A 44 74.62 59.06 -4.48
N LEU A 45 75.38 59.18 -3.41
CA LEU A 45 76.49 58.28 -3.11
C LEU A 45 76.00 57.21 -2.13
N ILE A 46 76.05 55.95 -2.57
CA ILE A 46 75.81 54.81 -1.69
C ILE A 46 77.17 54.18 -1.42
N SER A 47 77.67 54.33 -0.19
CA SER A 47 78.90 53.65 0.26
C SER A 47 78.55 52.45 1.12
N LEU A 48 78.90 51.24 0.68
CA LEU A 48 78.92 50.03 1.51
C LEU A 48 80.37 49.55 1.63
N GLY A 49 80.98 49.76 2.79
CA GLY A 49 82.37 49.37 3.06
C GLY A 49 83.35 50.05 2.09
N HIS A 50 84.08 49.25 1.28
CA HIS A 50 85.03 49.75 0.28
C HIS A 50 84.42 50.05 -1.10
N TYR A 51 83.12 49.79 -1.29
CA TYR A 51 82.43 50.06 -2.56
C TYR A 51 81.64 51.36 -2.46
N SER A 52 82.04 52.33 -3.28
CA SER A 52 81.31 53.59 -3.46
C SER A 52 80.71 53.58 -4.86
N VAL A 53 79.39 53.53 -4.94
CA VAL A 53 78.70 53.69 -6.23
C VAL A 53 78.10 55.09 -6.24
N GLU A 54 78.65 55.93 -7.10
CA GLU A 54 78.11 57.25 -7.39
C GLU A 54 77.09 57.11 -8.52
N MET A 55 75.85 57.48 -8.25
CA MET A 55 74.80 57.44 -9.26
C MET A 55 73.92 58.68 -9.19
N SER A 56 73.34 59.07 -10.31
CA SER A 56 72.33 60.15 -10.33
C SER A 56 71.12 59.76 -9.48
N LEU A 57 70.49 60.73 -8.82
CA LEU A 57 69.22 60.50 -8.10
C LEU A 57 68.15 59.86 -9.01
N TRP A 58 68.18 60.18 -10.31
CA TRP A 58 67.30 59.61 -11.33
C TRP A 58 67.60 58.14 -11.63
N THR A 59 68.87 57.76 -11.65
CA THR A 59 69.25 56.35 -11.83
C THR A 59 68.81 55.49 -10.65
N LEU A 60 68.83 56.01 -9.42
CA LEU A 60 68.31 55.31 -8.25
C LEU A 60 66.78 55.14 -8.32
N LEU A 61 66.05 56.19 -8.70
CA LEU A 61 64.60 56.14 -8.89
C LEU A 61 64.18 55.14 -9.97
N LEU A 62 64.90 55.12 -11.11
CA LEU A 62 64.67 54.15 -12.18
C LEU A 62 64.88 52.71 -11.67
N LEU A 63 65.96 52.48 -10.92
CA LEU A 63 66.28 51.16 -10.38
C LEU A 63 65.23 50.68 -9.37
N LEU A 64 64.77 51.55 -8.48
CA LEU A 64 63.66 51.26 -7.55
C LEU A 64 62.37 50.91 -8.28
N LEU A 65 62.03 51.64 -9.34
CA LEU A 65 60.86 51.37 -10.17
C LEU A 65 60.97 50.01 -10.87
N LEU A 66 62.16 49.66 -11.35
CA LEU A 66 62.43 48.40 -12.02
C LEU A 66 62.31 47.21 -11.04
N VAL A 67 62.84 47.34 -9.82
CA VAL A 67 62.68 46.36 -8.73
C VAL A 67 61.20 46.21 -8.34
N TRP A 68 60.46 47.30 -8.24
CA TRP A 68 59.04 47.24 -7.92
C TRP A 68 58.23 46.55 -9.02
N ALA A 69 58.53 46.85 -10.29
CA ALA A 69 57.87 46.23 -11.43
C ALA A 69 58.15 44.72 -11.52
N THR A 70 59.39 44.29 -11.28
CA THR A 70 59.77 42.87 -11.29
C THR A 70 59.09 42.09 -10.16
N LEU A 71 59.06 42.63 -8.93
CA LEU A 71 58.32 42.03 -7.81
C LEU A 71 56.83 41.88 -8.14
N ARG A 72 56.21 42.90 -8.75
CA ARG A 72 54.79 42.84 -9.12
C ARG A 72 54.51 41.82 -10.23
N ALA A 73 55.40 41.72 -11.22
CA ALA A 73 55.33 40.72 -12.26
C ALA A 73 55.45 39.30 -11.70
N LEU A 74 56.37 39.09 -10.74
CA LEU A 74 56.55 37.80 -10.07
C LEU A 74 55.29 37.37 -9.29
N VAL A 75 54.70 38.29 -8.52
CA VAL A 75 53.44 38.02 -7.80
C VAL A 75 52.30 37.70 -8.77
N TYR A 76 52.22 38.39 -9.91
CA TYR A 76 51.23 38.10 -10.95
C TYR A 76 51.42 36.70 -11.55
N LEU A 77 52.66 36.32 -11.86
CA LEU A 77 52.99 35.00 -12.41
C LEU A 77 52.63 33.88 -11.43
N ILE A 78 52.94 34.05 -10.14
CA ILE A 78 52.58 33.13 -9.06
C ILE A 78 51.06 32.96 -8.96
N ARG A 79 50.29 34.06 -9.03
CA ARG A 79 48.81 33.99 -9.01
C ARG A 79 48.24 33.30 -10.25
N LEU A 80 48.83 33.51 -11.43
CA LEU A 80 48.40 32.88 -12.68
C LEU A 80 48.52 31.35 -12.63
N VAL A 81 49.55 30.83 -11.96
CA VAL A 81 49.77 29.38 -11.82
C VAL A 81 48.90 28.77 -10.71
N ILE A 82 48.69 29.48 -9.60
CA ILE A 82 48.02 28.93 -8.41
C ILE A 82 46.48 29.08 -8.45
N GLU A 83 45.94 30.16 -9.02
CA GLU A 83 44.49 30.43 -9.02
C GLU A 83 43.63 29.49 -9.89
N PRO A 84 44.04 29.04 -11.10
CA PRO A 84 43.18 28.16 -11.90
C PRO A 84 42.97 26.77 -11.27
N GLY A 85 43.91 26.29 -10.44
CA GLY A 85 43.75 25.05 -9.68
C GLY A 85 42.63 25.11 -8.63
N LYS A 86 42.40 26.27 -8.00
CA LYS A 86 41.42 26.40 -6.89
C LYS A 86 39.97 26.56 -7.36
N LYS A 87 39.72 27.07 -8.58
CA LYS A 87 38.36 27.22 -9.14
C LYS A 87 37.84 25.96 -9.85
N LEU A 88 38.71 25.17 -10.50
CA LEU A 88 38.32 23.91 -11.15
C LEU A 88 37.98 22.81 -10.13
N VAL A 89 38.70 22.74 -9.01
CA VAL A 89 38.46 21.74 -7.95
C VAL A 89 37.09 21.96 -7.29
N ARG A 90 36.68 23.21 -7.06
CA ARG A 90 35.40 23.55 -6.41
C ARG A 90 34.17 23.30 -7.31
N VAL A 91 34.31 23.46 -8.63
CA VAL A 91 33.25 23.14 -9.62
C VAL A 91 33.15 21.63 -9.87
N SER A 92 34.25 20.87 -9.78
CA SER A 92 34.20 19.41 -9.94
C SER A 92 33.56 18.68 -8.75
N ALA A 93 33.65 19.26 -7.54
CA ALA A 93 33.04 18.71 -6.33
C ALA A 93 31.52 18.95 -6.29
N SER A 94 31.06 20.15 -6.67
CA SER A 94 29.62 20.45 -6.79
C SER A 94 28.96 19.75 -7.98
N GLY A 95 29.66 19.62 -9.12
CA GLY A 95 29.19 18.89 -10.29
C GLY A 95 29.13 17.36 -10.11
N ARG A 96 29.88 16.78 -9.17
CA ARG A 96 29.75 15.35 -8.81
C ARG A 96 28.45 15.11 -8.03
N LYS A 97 28.19 15.87 -6.96
CA LYS A 97 26.93 15.77 -6.19
C LYS A 97 25.69 16.01 -7.06
N ALA A 98 25.71 17.00 -7.94
CA ALA A 98 24.62 17.26 -8.89
C ALA A 98 24.37 16.10 -9.86
N ARG A 99 25.43 15.42 -10.35
CA ARG A 99 25.30 14.26 -11.23
C ARG A 99 24.71 13.03 -10.52
N HIS A 100 25.04 12.81 -9.24
CA HIS A 100 24.46 11.71 -8.46
C HIS A 100 22.97 11.95 -8.16
N ARG A 101 22.57 13.18 -7.80
CA ARG A 101 21.15 13.55 -7.67
C ARG A 101 20.37 13.30 -8.96
N ASN A 102 20.93 13.69 -10.12
CA ASN A 102 20.31 13.41 -11.41
C ASN A 102 20.21 11.91 -11.72
N ARG A 103 21.14 11.08 -11.24
CA ARG A 103 21.08 9.61 -11.41
C ARG A 103 20.01 8.98 -10.53
N THR A 104 19.91 9.38 -9.27
CA THR A 104 18.83 8.93 -8.38
C THR A 104 17.47 9.32 -8.94
N ALA A 105 17.29 10.58 -9.36
CA ALA A 105 16.05 11.04 -9.99
C ALA A 105 15.70 10.23 -11.25
N ARG A 106 16.70 9.95 -12.10
CA ARG A 106 16.50 9.10 -13.29
C ARG A 106 16.18 7.65 -12.93
N GLY A 107 16.82 7.09 -11.90
CA GLY A 107 16.56 5.73 -11.43
C GLY A 107 15.15 5.59 -10.86
N LEU A 108 14.68 6.57 -10.09
CA LEU A 108 13.31 6.61 -9.56
C LEU A 108 12.27 6.83 -10.66
N LEU A 109 12.55 7.66 -11.66
CA LEU A 109 11.69 7.78 -12.85
C LEU A 109 11.55 6.43 -13.56
N GLN A 110 12.66 5.73 -13.78
CA GLN A 110 12.66 4.40 -14.40
C GLN A 110 11.92 3.36 -13.55
N PHE A 111 12.01 3.46 -12.23
CA PHE A 111 11.24 2.61 -11.30
C PHE A 111 9.73 2.82 -11.49
N ILE A 112 9.27 4.08 -11.56
CA ILE A 112 7.86 4.40 -11.80
C ILE A 112 7.41 3.97 -13.21
N GLU A 113 8.30 4.08 -14.21
CA GLU A 113 8.05 3.61 -15.58
C GLU A 113 8.06 2.07 -15.73
N GLY A 114 8.32 1.31 -14.66
CA GLY A 114 8.41 -0.16 -14.71
C GLY A 114 9.66 -0.70 -15.41
N ARG A 115 10.68 0.14 -15.63
CA ARG A 115 11.95 -0.24 -16.27
C ARG A 115 12.91 -0.84 -15.24
N TRP A 116 12.50 -1.95 -14.62
CA TRP A 116 13.11 -2.53 -13.42
C TRP A 116 14.62 -2.73 -13.52
N ASP A 117 15.13 -3.32 -14.60
CA ASP A 117 16.56 -3.60 -14.73
C ASP A 117 17.42 -2.32 -14.86
N GLN A 118 16.93 -1.30 -15.57
CA GLN A 118 17.64 -0.01 -15.68
C GLN A 118 17.57 0.76 -14.37
N ALA A 119 16.39 0.77 -13.73
CA ALA A 119 16.15 1.41 -12.46
C ALA A 119 17.07 0.81 -11.37
N ARG A 120 17.05 -0.50 -11.19
CA ARG A 120 17.92 -1.25 -10.25
C ARG A 120 19.38 -0.84 -10.40
N ARG A 121 19.93 -0.94 -11.61
CA ARG A 121 21.35 -0.61 -11.89
C ARG A 121 21.68 0.84 -11.55
N ASN A 122 20.81 1.78 -11.91
CA ASN A 122 21.04 3.21 -11.64
C ASN A 122 20.91 3.55 -10.16
N LEU A 123 19.93 2.97 -9.47
CA LEU A 123 19.67 3.17 -8.05
C LEU A 123 20.82 2.63 -7.20
N ILE A 124 21.25 1.38 -7.40
CA ILE A 124 22.40 0.78 -6.71
C ILE A 124 23.67 1.61 -6.89
N ARG A 125 23.98 2.00 -8.13
CA ARG A 125 25.17 2.83 -8.43
C ARG A 125 25.11 4.21 -7.80
N SER A 126 23.91 4.74 -7.55
CA SER A 126 23.72 6.04 -6.93
C SER A 126 23.68 5.99 -5.40
N ALA A 127 23.29 4.85 -4.81
CA ALA A 127 23.05 4.68 -3.37
C ALA A 127 24.24 5.13 -2.49
N LYS A 128 25.46 4.68 -2.77
CA LYS A 128 26.67 5.01 -1.97
C LYS A 128 27.02 6.50 -1.88
N HIS A 129 26.48 7.33 -2.78
CA HIS A 129 26.79 8.77 -2.86
C HIS A 129 25.54 9.64 -2.87
N ALA A 130 24.37 9.05 -2.66
CA ALA A 130 23.11 9.75 -2.59
C ALA A 130 22.92 10.36 -1.20
N ASP A 131 22.13 11.44 -1.15
CA ASP A 131 21.74 12.04 0.12
C ASP A 131 20.75 11.15 0.90
N MET A 132 20.07 10.21 0.22
CA MET A 132 19.14 9.23 0.81
C MET A 132 19.44 7.81 0.30
N PRO A 133 20.48 7.13 0.82
CA PRO A 133 20.87 5.78 0.40
C PRO A 133 19.79 4.72 0.62
N LEU A 134 19.09 4.79 1.77
CA LEU A 134 17.99 3.89 2.15
C LEU A 134 16.92 3.80 1.06
N LEU A 135 16.43 4.94 0.57
CA LEU A 135 15.43 4.99 -0.49
C LEU A 135 15.90 4.30 -1.78
N ASN A 136 17.16 4.50 -2.15
CA ASN A 136 17.73 3.91 -3.36
C ASN A 136 17.83 2.39 -3.25
N TYR A 137 18.26 1.87 -2.10
CA TYR A 137 18.33 0.43 -1.87
C TYR A 137 16.93 -0.20 -1.80
N LEU A 138 15.96 0.43 -1.13
CA LEU A 138 14.57 -0.05 -1.11
C LEU A 138 13.95 -0.10 -2.52
N ALA A 139 14.10 0.96 -3.31
CA ALA A 139 13.60 0.98 -4.67
C ALA A 139 14.32 -0.04 -5.57
N ALA A 140 15.62 -0.24 -5.38
CA ALA A 140 16.37 -1.27 -6.08
C ALA A 140 15.95 -2.69 -5.67
N ALA A 141 15.67 -2.94 -4.39
CA ALA A 141 15.16 -4.21 -3.89
C ALA A 141 13.81 -4.54 -4.52
N ASN A 142 12.90 -3.57 -4.58
CA ASN A 142 11.63 -3.73 -5.29
C ASN A 142 11.86 -4.06 -6.78
N CYS A 143 12.79 -3.39 -7.46
CA CYS A 143 13.11 -3.74 -8.85
C CYS A 143 13.63 -5.18 -8.99
N ALA A 144 14.48 -5.64 -8.08
CA ALA A 144 14.99 -7.02 -8.09
C ALA A 144 13.85 -8.03 -7.87
N TYR A 145 12.96 -7.75 -6.92
CA TYR A 145 11.76 -8.54 -6.69
C TYR A 145 10.84 -8.61 -7.93
N GLU A 146 10.57 -7.49 -8.60
CA GLU A 146 9.76 -7.47 -9.84
C GLU A 146 10.45 -8.19 -11.02
N LEU A 147 11.75 -8.39 -10.97
CA LEU A 147 12.51 -9.20 -11.94
C LEU A 147 12.52 -10.69 -11.57
N GLY A 148 11.93 -11.08 -10.44
CA GLY A 148 11.95 -12.45 -9.92
C GLY A 148 13.24 -12.84 -9.19
N ASP A 149 14.13 -11.88 -8.92
CA ASP A 149 15.43 -12.10 -8.28
C ASP A 149 15.33 -11.84 -6.77
N GLN A 150 14.80 -12.83 -6.05
CA GLN A 150 14.53 -12.75 -4.61
C GLN A 150 15.81 -12.63 -3.78
N ASP A 151 16.88 -13.33 -4.17
CA ASP A 151 18.17 -13.29 -3.48
C ASP A 151 18.77 -11.88 -3.52
N GLU A 152 18.76 -11.24 -4.69
CA GLU A 152 19.26 -9.88 -4.83
C GLU A 152 18.34 -8.87 -4.12
N ALA A 153 17.02 -9.06 -4.14
CA ALA A 153 16.09 -8.24 -3.37
C ALA A 153 16.42 -8.27 -1.87
N ASN A 154 16.63 -9.46 -1.31
CA ASN A 154 17.01 -9.62 0.10
C ASN A 154 18.37 -8.99 0.42
N ARG A 155 19.38 -9.16 -0.44
CA ARG A 155 20.68 -8.50 -0.28
C ARG A 155 20.56 -6.98 -0.28
N LEU A 156 19.71 -6.43 -1.16
CA LEU A 156 19.46 -4.99 -1.25
C LEU A 156 18.73 -4.45 -0.02
N LEU A 157 17.85 -5.23 0.59
CA LEU A 157 17.19 -4.88 1.86
C LEU A 157 18.18 -4.84 3.02
N VAL A 158 19.11 -5.79 3.10
CA VAL A 158 20.20 -5.77 4.10
C VAL A 158 21.09 -4.53 3.90
N MET A 159 21.48 -4.22 2.66
CA MET A 159 22.23 -2.98 2.37
C MET A 159 21.43 -1.71 2.74
N ALA A 160 20.11 -1.76 2.66
CA ALA A 160 19.24 -0.66 3.07
C ALA A 160 19.31 -0.45 4.58
N GLU A 161 19.25 -1.53 5.36
CA GLU A 161 19.35 -1.54 6.83
C GLU A 161 20.71 -1.02 7.32
N GLU A 162 21.80 -1.43 6.68
CA GLU A 162 23.15 -0.97 7.00
C GLU A 162 23.38 0.52 6.69
N SER A 163 22.58 1.09 5.77
CA SER A 163 22.83 2.43 5.22
C SER A 163 22.34 3.59 6.09
N GLU A 164 21.28 3.39 6.88
CA GLU A 164 20.65 4.45 7.68
C GLU A 164 19.92 3.87 8.90
N ALA A 165 20.29 4.32 10.09
CA ALA A 165 19.57 3.97 11.33
C ALA A 165 18.20 4.66 11.34
N GLY A 166 17.14 3.91 11.67
CA GLY A 166 15.76 4.41 11.72
C GLY A 166 14.90 4.07 10.49
N GLY A 167 15.44 3.38 9.48
CA GLY A 167 14.71 2.90 8.30
C GLY A 167 13.88 1.62 8.52
N GLU A 168 13.88 1.06 9.73
CA GLU A 168 13.34 -0.28 10.05
C GLU A 168 11.88 -0.47 9.61
N LEU A 169 11.02 0.55 9.80
CA LEU A 169 9.62 0.47 9.40
C LEU A 169 9.47 0.34 7.88
N ALA A 170 10.21 1.14 7.11
CA ALA A 170 10.14 1.12 5.65
C ALA A 170 10.69 -0.20 5.07
N ILE A 171 11.80 -0.70 5.64
CA ILE A 171 12.41 -1.97 5.27
C ILE A 171 11.46 -3.13 5.59
N GLY A 172 10.94 -3.19 6.81
CA GLY A 172 10.00 -4.23 7.21
C GLY A 172 8.71 -4.22 6.39
N LEU A 173 8.18 -3.04 6.05
CA LEU A 173 7.01 -2.93 5.17
C LEU A 173 7.29 -3.44 3.75
N ALA A 174 8.50 -3.17 3.21
CA ALA A 174 8.91 -3.70 1.92
C ALA A 174 9.01 -5.23 1.96
N GLN A 175 9.69 -5.79 2.96
CA GLN A 175 9.80 -7.24 3.18
C GLN A 175 8.44 -7.91 3.34
N ALA A 176 7.60 -7.40 4.26
CA ALA A 176 6.28 -7.94 4.49
C ALA A 176 5.41 -7.90 3.22
N ARG A 177 5.57 -6.87 2.37
CA ARG A 177 4.81 -6.76 1.13
C ARG A 177 5.21 -7.82 0.13
N MET A 178 6.51 -8.12 0.02
CA MET A 178 7.02 -9.21 -0.83
C MET A 178 6.42 -10.54 -0.37
N HIS A 179 6.47 -10.84 0.94
CA HIS A 179 5.88 -12.06 1.50
C HIS A 179 4.36 -12.15 1.28
N VAL A 180 3.59 -11.06 1.50
CA VAL A 180 2.14 -11.05 1.25
C VAL A 180 1.82 -11.31 -0.22
N ARG A 181 2.59 -10.72 -1.16
CA ARG A 181 2.38 -10.95 -2.60
C ARG A 181 2.67 -12.39 -3.01
N ASP A 182 3.66 -12.99 -2.38
CA ASP A 182 4.03 -14.40 -2.61
C ASP A 182 3.15 -15.37 -1.82
N GLN A 183 2.12 -14.88 -1.10
CA GLN A 183 1.21 -15.67 -0.23
C GLN A 183 1.93 -16.38 0.94
N HIS A 184 3.15 -15.96 1.27
CA HIS A 184 3.92 -16.38 2.44
C HIS A 184 3.42 -15.61 3.68
N PHE A 185 2.17 -15.90 4.08
CA PHE A 185 1.49 -15.11 5.10
C PHE A 185 2.09 -15.26 6.51
N GLU A 186 2.68 -16.41 6.85
CA GLU A 186 3.30 -16.63 8.16
C GLU A 186 4.55 -15.75 8.36
N GLU A 187 5.40 -15.70 7.35
CA GLU A 187 6.60 -14.86 7.32
C GLU A 187 6.21 -13.37 7.34
N ALA A 188 5.20 -13.00 6.55
CA ALA A 188 4.65 -11.65 6.59
C ALA A 188 4.13 -11.29 8.00
N LEU A 189 3.42 -12.23 8.65
CA LEU A 189 2.85 -12.01 9.99
C LEU A 189 3.94 -11.77 11.03
N ALA A 190 5.03 -12.53 10.99
CA ALA A 190 6.15 -12.38 11.92
C ALA A 190 6.76 -10.97 11.84
N ILE A 191 6.89 -10.42 10.63
CA ILE A 191 7.40 -9.06 10.41
C ILE A 191 6.34 -8.03 10.85
N LEU A 192 5.10 -8.16 10.38
CA LEU A 192 4.03 -7.19 10.61
C LEU A 192 3.67 -7.06 12.10
N ARG A 193 3.74 -8.14 12.89
CA ARG A 193 3.53 -8.05 14.35
C ARG A 193 4.58 -7.19 15.04
N ARG A 194 5.85 -7.30 14.62
CA ARG A 194 6.93 -6.46 15.15
C ARG A 194 6.74 -4.99 14.74
N LEU A 195 6.31 -4.75 13.51
CA LEU A 195 6.02 -3.40 13.03
C LEU A 195 4.82 -2.77 13.75
N TYR A 196 3.75 -3.53 13.95
CA TYR A 196 2.57 -3.08 14.68
C TYR A 196 2.88 -2.77 16.15
N ALA A 197 3.75 -3.55 16.81
CA ALA A 197 4.20 -3.23 18.17
C ALA A 197 4.94 -1.88 18.25
N LYS A 198 5.63 -1.47 17.19
CA LYS A 198 6.37 -0.19 17.13
C LYS A 198 5.49 0.98 16.66
N ALA A 199 4.59 0.73 15.71
CA ALA A 199 3.75 1.74 15.08
C ALA A 199 2.30 1.21 14.92
N PRO A 200 1.54 1.11 16.04
CA PRO A 200 0.20 0.50 16.05
C PRO A 200 -0.85 1.31 15.30
N ASP A 201 -0.61 2.60 15.09
CA ASP A 201 -1.48 3.53 14.37
C ASP A 201 -1.19 3.60 12.86
N HIS A 202 -0.15 2.90 12.37
CA HIS A 202 0.27 3.00 10.99
C HIS A 202 -0.72 2.30 10.03
N PRO A 203 -1.45 3.03 9.17
CA PRO A 203 -2.58 2.47 8.41
C PRO A 203 -2.17 1.32 7.48
N LEU A 204 -0.99 1.40 6.84
CA LEU A 204 -0.53 0.34 5.95
C LEU A 204 -0.20 -0.96 6.70
N VAL A 205 0.32 -0.87 7.93
CA VAL A 205 0.62 -2.06 8.74
C VAL A 205 -0.69 -2.76 9.09
N LEU A 206 -1.69 -1.99 9.50
CA LEU A 206 -3.04 -2.49 9.80
C LEU A 206 -3.72 -3.13 8.58
N ARG A 207 -3.62 -2.52 7.39
CA ARG A 207 -4.14 -3.10 6.13
C ARG A 207 -3.45 -4.42 5.79
N MET A 208 -2.12 -4.47 5.92
CA MET A 208 -1.36 -5.68 5.61
C MET A 208 -1.65 -6.77 6.63
N LEU A 209 -1.72 -6.47 7.93
CA LEU A 209 -2.16 -7.42 8.96
C LEU A 209 -3.55 -7.96 8.68
N THR A 210 -4.50 -7.10 8.26
CA THR A 210 -5.85 -7.53 7.88
C THR A 210 -5.81 -8.58 6.77
N ASN A 211 -5.09 -8.29 5.68
CA ASN A 211 -4.93 -9.23 4.57
C ASN A 211 -4.21 -10.52 5.01
N THR A 212 -3.12 -10.40 5.78
CA THR A 212 -2.37 -11.54 6.29
C THR A 212 -3.22 -12.45 7.18
N TYR A 213 -4.02 -11.89 8.08
CA TYR A 213 -4.92 -12.69 8.92
C TYR A 213 -6.05 -13.33 8.12
N GLN A 214 -6.61 -12.66 7.11
CA GLN A 214 -7.57 -13.27 6.19
C GLN A 214 -6.94 -14.43 5.40
N GLY A 215 -5.72 -14.25 4.89
CA GLY A 215 -4.98 -15.27 4.16
C GLY A 215 -4.64 -16.51 4.98
N LEU A 216 -4.36 -16.33 6.28
CA LEU A 216 -4.14 -17.43 7.23
C LEU A 216 -5.45 -18.05 7.77
N GLY A 217 -6.58 -17.39 7.58
CA GLY A 217 -7.82 -17.75 8.28
C GLY A 217 -7.74 -17.58 9.80
N ASP A 218 -6.86 -16.73 10.30
CA ASP A 218 -6.78 -16.39 11.74
C ASP A 218 -7.78 -15.29 12.10
N TRP A 219 -9.06 -15.67 12.08
CA TRP A 219 -10.18 -14.79 12.35
C TRP A 219 -10.17 -14.25 13.78
N LYS A 220 -9.57 -14.98 14.73
CA LYS A 220 -9.51 -14.58 16.15
C LYS A 220 -8.55 -13.43 16.36
N SER A 221 -7.39 -13.43 15.70
CA SER A 221 -6.48 -12.28 15.73
C SER A 221 -7.06 -11.09 14.97
N LEU A 222 -7.78 -11.34 13.87
CA LEU A 222 -8.43 -10.28 13.10
C LEU A 222 -9.56 -9.60 13.89
N GLU A 223 -10.35 -10.35 14.65
CA GLU A 223 -11.39 -9.82 15.55
C GLU A 223 -10.80 -8.82 16.55
N LYS A 224 -9.67 -9.16 17.17
CA LYS A 224 -8.93 -8.28 18.09
C LYS A 224 -8.37 -7.03 17.41
N LEU A 225 -8.13 -7.07 16.09
CA LEU A 225 -7.62 -5.94 15.32
C LEU A 225 -8.75 -4.95 14.92
N LEU A 226 -10.01 -5.39 14.83
CA LEU A 226 -11.14 -4.56 14.40
C LEU A 226 -11.28 -3.23 15.18
N PRO A 227 -11.10 -3.16 16.51
CA PRO A 227 -11.15 -1.90 17.25
C PRO A 227 -10.11 -0.88 16.76
N ASP A 228 -8.89 -1.33 16.44
CA ASP A 228 -7.84 -0.46 15.93
C ASP A 228 -8.13 0.00 14.50
N LEU A 229 -8.67 -0.88 13.65
CA LEU A 229 -9.11 -0.50 12.30
C LEU A 229 -10.15 0.63 12.35
N ARG A 230 -11.08 0.57 13.30
CA ARG A 230 -12.08 1.63 13.57
C ARG A 230 -11.44 2.89 14.10
N ARG A 231 -10.59 2.76 15.13
CA ARG A 231 -9.93 3.88 15.81
C ARG A 231 -9.11 4.72 14.84
N TYR A 232 -8.31 4.07 14.00
CA TYR A 232 -7.41 4.72 13.06
C TYR A 232 -8.02 4.95 11.67
N LYS A 233 -9.31 4.62 11.47
CA LYS A 233 -10.06 4.84 10.22
C LYS A 233 -9.32 4.30 8.99
N VAL A 234 -8.78 3.10 9.12
CA VAL A 234 -7.94 2.45 8.09
C VAL A 234 -8.72 2.15 6.82
N PHE A 235 -10.00 1.82 7.01
CA PHE A 235 -11.01 1.59 5.98
C PHE A 235 -12.19 2.52 6.24
N ASP A 236 -13.10 2.63 5.27
CA ASP A 236 -14.35 3.34 5.51
C ASP A 236 -15.24 2.57 6.50
N LYS A 237 -16.28 3.24 7.02
CA LYS A 237 -17.15 2.64 8.03
C LYS A 237 -17.87 1.40 7.50
N GLN A 238 -18.29 1.43 6.25
CA GLN A 238 -19.08 0.35 5.63
C GLN A 238 -18.23 -0.90 5.40
N ASP A 239 -16.98 -0.73 4.99
CA ASP A 239 -16.01 -1.80 4.78
C ASP A 239 -15.61 -2.44 6.11
N ILE A 240 -15.47 -1.65 7.18
CA ILE A 240 -15.25 -2.22 8.52
C ILE A 240 -16.47 -3.02 8.98
N GLU A 241 -17.70 -2.53 8.75
CA GLU A 241 -18.92 -3.28 9.09
C GLU A 241 -18.99 -4.60 8.33
N LYS A 242 -18.74 -4.59 7.00
CA LYS A 242 -18.67 -5.82 6.19
C LYS A 242 -17.59 -6.78 6.69
N LEU A 243 -16.38 -6.28 6.96
CA LEU A 243 -15.28 -7.09 7.49
C LEU A 243 -15.63 -7.66 8.86
N SER A 244 -16.30 -6.90 9.72
CA SER A 244 -16.75 -7.39 11.03
C SER A 244 -17.73 -8.55 10.88
N VAL A 245 -18.73 -8.40 10.02
CA VAL A 245 -19.69 -9.47 9.70
C VAL A 245 -18.97 -10.71 9.16
N GLU A 246 -18.01 -10.54 8.24
CA GLU A 246 -17.20 -11.64 7.72
C GLU A 246 -16.43 -12.38 8.82
N VAL A 247 -15.73 -11.64 9.69
CA VAL A 247 -14.95 -12.18 10.81
C VAL A 247 -15.83 -12.99 11.77
N TYR A 248 -16.95 -12.42 12.23
CA TYR A 248 -17.82 -13.12 13.19
C TYR A 248 -18.50 -14.35 12.55
N ARG A 249 -18.90 -14.29 11.29
CA ARG A 249 -19.43 -15.46 10.57
C ARG A 249 -18.37 -16.56 10.46
N ALA A 250 -17.14 -16.21 10.12
CA ALA A 250 -16.05 -17.17 10.01
C ALA A 250 -15.72 -17.84 11.36
N LEU A 251 -15.70 -17.04 12.45
CA LEU A 251 -15.50 -17.56 13.81
C LEU A 251 -16.62 -18.52 14.24
N ILE A 252 -17.89 -18.17 13.98
CA ILE A 252 -19.04 -19.04 14.25
C ILE A 252 -18.88 -20.36 13.49
N SER A 253 -18.63 -20.31 12.19
CA SER A 253 -18.45 -21.51 11.37
C SER A 253 -17.23 -22.35 11.77
N GLN A 254 -16.18 -21.74 12.31
CA GLN A 254 -15.02 -22.47 12.84
C GLN A 254 -15.36 -23.19 14.15
N LEU A 255 -16.03 -22.53 15.08
CA LEU A 255 -16.47 -23.13 16.34
C LEU A 255 -17.51 -24.23 16.10
N ALA A 256 -18.43 -24.03 15.16
CA ALA A 256 -19.43 -25.03 14.80
C ALA A 256 -18.79 -26.31 14.23
N ARG A 257 -17.80 -26.16 13.33
CA ARG A 257 -17.02 -27.30 12.81
C ARG A 257 -16.26 -28.02 13.92
N GLN A 258 -15.62 -27.28 14.82
CA GLN A 258 -14.94 -27.88 15.98
C GLN A 258 -15.89 -28.68 16.86
N ALA A 259 -17.09 -28.15 17.15
CA ALA A 259 -18.10 -28.84 17.93
C ALA A 259 -18.65 -30.09 17.20
N GLN A 260 -18.77 -30.02 15.87
CA GLN A 260 -19.17 -31.17 15.05
C GLN A 260 -18.11 -32.27 15.03
N ASP A 261 -16.83 -31.91 14.90
CA ASP A 261 -15.72 -32.85 14.82
C ASP A 261 -15.44 -33.55 16.16
N SER A 262 -15.54 -32.81 17.28
CA SER A 262 -15.29 -33.36 18.61
C SER A 262 -16.48 -34.10 19.20
N GLY A 263 -17.71 -33.66 18.87
CA GLY A 263 -18.95 -34.16 19.45
C GLY A 263 -19.07 -33.91 20.96
N THR A 264 -18.22 -33.07 21.55
CA THR A 264 -18.23 -32.85 23.00
C THR A 264 -19.28 -31.80 23.38
N PRO A 265 -20.01 -31.98 24.50
CA PRO A 265 -20.90 -30.95 25.01
C PRO A 265 -20.17 -29.63 25.28
N GLU A 266 -18.89 -29.68 25.69
CA GLU A 266 -18.11 -28.48 26.01
C GLU A 266 -17.93 -27.55 24.80
N ASP A 267 -17.62 -28.11 23.63
CA ASP A 267 -17.47 -27.33 22.40
C ASP A 267 -18.80 -26.76 21.91
N MET A 268 -19.89 -27.50 22.07
CA MET A 268 -21.25 -27.01 21.80
C MET A 268 -21.62 -25.83 22.71
N HIS A 269 -21.30 -25.91 24.01
CA HIS A 269 -21.46 -24.79 24.93
C HIS A 269 -20.52 -23.62 24.58
N GLY A 270 -19.34 -23.89 24.02
CA GLY A 270 -18.41 -22.87 23.52
C GLY A 270 -19.04 -21.98 22.44
N LEU A 271 -19.75 -22.58 21.47
CA LEU A 271 -20.47 -21.84 20.44
C LEU A 271 -21.58 -20.95 21.02
N THR A 272 -22.37 -21.48 21.96
CA THR A 272 -23.44 -20.72 22.63
C THR A 272 -22.90 -19.59 23.50
N ARG A 273 -21.80 -19.81 24.22
CA ARG A 273 -21.11 -18.75 24.97
C ARG A 273 -20.59 -17.66 24.05
N PHE A 274 -19.95 -18.03 22.94
CA PHE A 274 -19.48 -17.07 21.94
C PHE A 274 -20.63 -16.19 21.43
N TRP A 275 -21.77 -16.79 21.08
CA TRP A 275 -22.99 -16.05 20.68
C TRP A 275 -23.49 -15.06 21.75
N GLN A 276 -23.41 -15.44 23.02
CA GLN A 276 -23.77 -14.57 24.13
C GLN A 276 -22.77 -13.42 24.33
N ASP A 277 -21.50 -13.63 24.03
CA ASP A 277 -20.45 -12.60 24.14
C ASP A 277 -20.38 -11.65 22.94
N LEU A 278 -21.06 -11.97 21.84
CA LEU A 278 -21.08 -11.10 20.64
C LEU A 278 -21.53 -9.66 20.96
N PRO A 279 -20.89 -8.65 20.34
CA PRO A 279 -21.40 -7.28 20.36
C PRO A 279 -22.87 -7.21 19.89
N ARG A 280 -23.67 -6.30 20.47
CA ARG A 280 -25.12 -6.23 20.21
C ARG A 280 -25.47 -5.95 18.75
N ASP A 281 -24.68 -5.11 18.10
CA ASP A 281 -24.73 -4.79 16.68
C ASP A 281 -24.48 -6.04 15.82
N MET A 282 -23.48 -6.85 16.16
CA MET A 282 -23.17 -8.09 15.45
C MET A 282 -24.23 -9.17 15.69
N ARG A 283 -24.77 -9.26 16.91
CA ARG A 283 -25.88 -10.18 17.21
C ARG A 283 -27.17 -9.78 16.50
N ALA A 284 -27.37 -8.48 16.23
CA ALA A 284 -28.52 -7.98 15.49
C ALA A 284 -28.37 -8.13 13.97
N ASP A 285 -27.15 -8.26 13.45
CA ASP A 285 -26.91 -8.48 12.02
C ASP A 285 -27.48 -9.81 11.54
N VAL A 286 -28.25 -9.75 10.46
CA VAL A 286 -28.98 -10.90 9.93
C VAL A 286 -28.09 -11.95 9.28
N HIS A 287 -26.93 -11.56 8.72
CA HIS A 287 -25.99 -12.53 8.16
C HIS A 287 -25.29 -13.33 9.27
N VAL A 288 -24.94 -12.65 10.37
CA VAL A 288 -24.35 -13.29 11.56
C VAL A 288 -25.37 -14.21 12.23
N GLN A 289 -26.62 -13.76 12.41
CA GLN A 289 -27.72 -14.59 12.92
C GLN A 289 -27.96 -15.83 12.07
N ALA A 290 -28.05 -15.67 10.75
CA ALA A 290 -28.29 -16.79 9.85
C ALA A 290 -27.17 -17.84 9.96
N THR A 291 -25.90 -17.42 10.00
CA THR A 291 -24.76 -18.35 10.14
C THR A 291 -24.75 -19.06 11.50
N TYR A 292 -25.13 -18.38 12.59
CA TYR A 292 -25.28 -19.02 13.89
C TYR A 292 -26.40 -20.08 13.88
N ILE A 293 -27.55 -19.73 13.32
CA ILE A 293 -28.69 -20.64 13.20
C ILE A 293 -28.35 -21.85 12.33
N GLU A 294 -27.77 -21.64 11.16
CA GLU A 294 -27.31 -22.73 10.27
C GLU A 294 -26.35 -23.67 10.99
N SER A 295 -25.46 -23.12 11.81
CA SER A 295 -24.53 -23.89 12.62
C SER A 295 -25.24 -24.76 13.67
N LEU A 296 -26.23 -24.21 14.38
CA LEU A 296 -27.04 -24.98 15.34
C LEU A 296 -27.88 -26.07 14.68
N ILE A 297 -28.40 -25.81 13.46
CA ILE A 297 -29.13 -26.82 12.67
C ILE A 297 -28.23 -28.02 12.36
N GLN A 298 -26.97 -27.77 11.99
CA GLN A 298 -25.99 -28.83 11.71
C GLN A 298 -25.63 -29.64 12.97
N LEU A 299 -25.64 -29.00 14.14
CA LEU A 299 -25.39 -29.65 15.43
C LEU A 299 -26.61 -30.40 15.99
N GLY A 300 -27.79 -30.29 15.37
CA GLY A 300 -28.99 -31.05 15.73
C GLY A 300 -29.94 -30.39 16.73
N GLU A 301 -29.68 -29.15 17.15
CA GLU A 301 -30.48 -28.43 18.16
C GLU A 301 -31.75 -27.77 17.59
N GLN A 302 -32.57 -28.57 16.88
CA GLN A 302 -33.65 -28.03 16.03
C GLN A 302 -34.77 -27.30 16.80
N ALA A 303 -35.12 -27.79 18.00
CA ALA A 303 -36.20 -27.21 18.81
C ALA A 303 -35.84 -25.82 19.37
N GLU A 304 -34.61 -25.63 19.83
CA GLU A 304 -34.12 -24.33 20.28
C GLU A 304 -34.02 -23.35 19.10
N VAL A 305 -33.54 -23.83 17.95
CA VAL A 305 -33.44 -23.03 16.72
C VAL A 305 -34.79 -22.51 16.26
N GLU A 306 -35.85 -23.31 16.29
CA GLU A 306 -37.20 -22.86 15.93
C GLU A 306 -37.63 -21.67 16.78
N THR A 307 -37.39 -21.75 18.10
CA THR A 307 -37.73 -20.67 19.04
C THR A 307 -36.91 -19.42 18.77
N LEU A 308 -35.61 -19.57 18.46
CA LEU A 308 -34.71 -18.47 18.12
C LEU A 308 -35.13 -17.77 16.83
N LEU A 309 -35.43 -18.53 15.77
CA LEU A 309 -35.91 -18.00 14.50
C LEU A 309 -37.22 -17.23 14.64
N ARG A 310 -38.17 -17.75 15.43
CA ARG A 310 -39.44 -17.07 15.71
C ARG A 310 -39.22 -15.70 16.38
N LYS A 311 -38.29 -15.63 17.34
CA LYS A 311 -37.92 -14.36 18.02
C LYS A 311 -37.22 -13.38 17.06
N ALA A 312 -36.31 -13.88 16.22
CA ALA A 312 -35.59 -13.08 15.25
C ALA A 312 -36.53 -12.48 14.20
N LEU A 313 -37.40 -13.30 13.59
CA LEU A 313 -38.38 -12.88 12.59
C LEU A 313 -39.41 -11.86 13.11
N LYS A 314 -39.74 -11.93 14.40
CA LYS A 314 -40.59 -10.90 15.05
C LYS A 314 -39.89 -9.53 15.14
N THR A 315 -38.56 -9.52 15.23
CA THR A 315 -37.76 -8.29 15.37
C THR A 315 -37.42 -7.71 14.00
N ALA A 316 -36.95 -8.54 13.08
CA ALA A 316 -36.61 -8.17 11.72
C ALA A 316 -37.00 -9.31 10.76
N TRP A 317 -37.91 -9.02 9.84
CA TRP A 317 -38.29 -9.97 8.80
C TRP A 317 -37.20 -10.07 7.74
N ASP A 318 -36.67 -11.27 7.54
CA ASP A 318 -35.68 -11.55 6.51
C ASP A 318 -35.93 -12.91 5.86
N GLU A 319 -35.92 -12.94 4.53
CA GLU A 319 -36.21 -14.14 3.72
C GLU A 319 -35.30 -15.33 4.07
N ARG A 320 -34.04 -15.10 4.46
CA ARG A 320 -33.10 -16.17 4.82
C ARG A 320 -33.53 -16.87 6.10
N LEU A 321 -33.96 -16.09 7.10
CA LEU A 321 -34.46 -16.63 8.35
C LEU A 321 -35.80 -17.37 8.13
N VAL A 322 -36.68 -16.82 7.30
CA VAL A 322 -37.94 -17.50 6.90
C VAL A 322 -37.64 -18.84 6.24
N ARG A 323 -36.68 -18.88 5.32
CA ARG A 323 -36.25 -20.11 4.64
C ARG A 323 -35.73 -21.16 5.63
N LEU A 324 -34.89 -20.75 6.59
CA LEU A 324 -34.36 -21.64 7.65
C LEU A 324 -35.47 -22.17 8.56
N TYR A 325 -36.51 -21.39 8.82
CA TYR A 325 -37.65 -21.81 9.64
C TYR A 325 -38.39 -23.02 9.08
N GLY A 326 -38.46 -23.16 7.75
CA GLY A 326 -39.06 -24.34 7.12
C GLY A 326 -38.18 -25.59 7.16
N LEU A 327 -36.88 -25.45 7.39
CA LEU A 327 -35.94 -26.58 7.42
C LEU A 327 -35.92 -27.27 8.78
N VAL A 328 -36.11 -26.52 9.87
CA VAL A 328 -36.03 -27.06 11.24
C VAL A 328 -37.32 -27.72 11.70
N GLU A 329 -37.19 -28.74 12.55
CA GLU A 329 -38.32 -29.36 13.25
C GLU A 329 -38.35 -28.87 14.69
N GLY A 330 -39.35 -28.04 15.00
CA GLY A 330 -39.59 -27.59 16.38
C GLY A 330 -40.12 -28.74 17.25
N SER A 331 -40.26 -28.47 18.56
CA SER A 331 -40.88 -29.42 19.49
C SER A 331 -42.36 -29.70 19.18
N ASP A 332 -43.06 -28.75 18.55
CA ASP A 332 -44.43 -28.90 18.07
C ASP A 332 -44.54 -28.35 16.64
N VAL A 333 -44.45 -29.26 15.67
CA VAL A 333 -44.49 -28.94 14.23
C VAL A 333 -45.87 -28.41 13.79
N LYS A 334 -46.95 -28.78 14.48
CA LYS A 334 -48.30 -28.25 14.20
C LYS A 334 -48.37 -26.78 14.59
N ARG A 335 -47.87 -26.45 15.79
CA ARG A 335 -47.77 -25.07 16.23
C ARG A 335 -46.83 -24.26 15.35
N GLN A 336 -45.72 -24.84 14.91
CA GLN A 336 -44.78 -24.20 13.98
C GLN A 336 -45.48 -23.82 12.66
N LEU A 337 -46.32 -24.71 12.11
CA LEU A 337 -47.12 -24.42 10.91
C LEU A 337 -48.14 -23.30 11.16
N LEU A 338 -48.87 -23.34 12.27
CA LEU A 338 -49.86 -22.29 12.60
C LEU A 338 -49.24 -20.90 12.71
N VAL A 339 -48.06 -20.80 13.33
CA VAL A 339 -47.30 -19.55 13.43
C VAL A 339 -46.91 -19.02 12.04
N ALA A 340 -46.45 -19.89 11.15
CA ALA A 340 -46.14 -19.50 9.78
C ALA A 340 -47.39 -19.13 8.95
N GLU A 341 -48.52 -19.79 9.19
CA GLU A 341 -49.81 -19.45 8.54
C GLU A 341 -50.31 -18.07 9.01
N ASP A 342 -50.08 -17.70 10.27
CA ASP A 342 -50.36 -16.35 10.76
C ASP A 342 -49.49 -15.30 10.06
N TRP A 343 -48.20 -15.58 9.81
CA TRP A 343 -47.35 -14.68 9.02
C TRP A 343 -47.84 -14.50 7.58
N LEU A 344 -48.45 -15.54 6.98
CA LEU A 344 -48.98 -15.46 5.62
C LEU A 344 -50.12 -14.46 5.51
N ARG A 345 -50.94 -14.31 6.56
CA ARG A 345 -52.03 -13.32 6.57
C ARG A 345 -51.50 -11.90 6.45
N GLU A 346 -50.35 -11.62 7.07
CA GLU A 346 -49.68 -10.33 6.97
C GLU A 346 -48.89 -10.18 5.65
N ARG A 347 -48.43 -11.30 5.08
CA ARG A 347 -47.54 -11.35 3.91
C ARG A 347 -48.00 -12.38 2.87
N PRO A 348 -49.14 -12.14 2.18
CA PRO A 348 -49.75 -13.13 1.30
C PRO A 348 -48.98 -13.42 0.00
N ASN A 349 -48.00 -12.58 -0.37
CA ASN A 349 -47.27 -12.68 -1.64
C ASN A 349 -45.78 -13.00 -1.44
N ASP A 350 -45.36 -13.49 -0.26
CA ASP A 350 -43.96 -13.84 0.01
C ASP A 350 -43.68 -15.29 -0.47
N PRO A 351 -42.93 -15.46 -1.57
CA PRO A 351 -42.68 -16.80 -2.14
C PRO A 351 -41.83 -17.68 -1.21
N VAL A 352 -40.96 -17.09 -0.40
CA VAL A 352 -40.09 -17.85 0.52
C VAL A 352 -40.90 -18.33 1.72
N LEU A 353 -41.84 -17.52 2.21
CA LEU A 353 -42.79 -17.95 3.24
C LEU A 353 -43.67 -19.10 2.75
N MET A 354 -44.16 -19.05 1.50
CA MET A 354 -44.93 -20.14 0.90
C MET A 354 -44.12 -21.44 0.78
N LEU A 355 -42.84 -21.34 0.38
CA LEU A 355 -41.94 -22.49 0.39
C LEU A 355 -41.81 -23.08 1.79
N THR A 356 -41.61 -22.23 2.80
CA THR A 356 -41.53 -22.64 4.21
C THR A 356 -42.82 -23.30 4.70
N LEU A 357 -43.98 -22.76 4.36
CA LEU A 357 -45.29 -23.37 4.65
C LEU A 357 -45.47 -24.71 3.97
N GLY A 358 -45.02 -24.85 2.72
CA GLY A 358 -44.97 -26.11 2.00
C GLY A 358 -44.17 -27.17 2.76
N ARG A 359 -42.94 -26.83 3.16
CA ARG A 359 -42.06 -27.72 3.96
C ARG A 359 -42.72 -28.13 5.29
N LEU A 360 -43.28 -27.17 6.04
CA LEU A 360 -43.96 -27.47 7.31
C LEU A 360 -45.22 -28.31 7.11
N SER A 361 -45.96 -28.10 6.02
CA SER A 361 -47.14 -28.90 5.67
C SER A 361 -46.76 -30.34 5.33
N ILE A 362 -45.64 -30.57 4.63
CA ILE A 362 -45.06 -31.90 4.39
C ILE A 362 -44.77 -32.60 5.72
N LYS A 363 -44.08 -31.91 6.65
CA LYS A 363 -43.77 -32.47 7.99
C LYS A 363 -45.02 -32.83 8.80
N ASN A 364 -46.10 -32.04 8.63
CA ASN A 364 -47.41 -32.31 9.24
C ASN A 364 -48.27 -33.32 8.44
N GLN A 365 -47.76 -33.91 7.36
CA GLN A 365 -48.47 -34.85 6.49
C GLN A 365 -49.73 -34.26 5.82
N LEU A 366 -49.75 -32.94 5.62
CA LEU A 366 -50.83 -32.20 4.96
C LEU A 366 -50.51 -32.04 3.47
N TRP A 367 -50.49 -33.15 2.73
CA TRP A 367 -49.97 -33.23 1.36
C TRP A 367 -50.65 -32.26 0.38
N GLY A 368 -51.98 -32.11 0.46
CA GLY A 368 -52.74 -31.19 -0.40
C GLY A 368 -52.34 -29.74 -0.18
N LYS A 369 -52.36 -29.27 1.08
CA LYS A 369 -51.90 -27.93 1.45
C LYS A 369 -50.43 -27.71 1.07
N ALA A 370 -49.58 -28.70 1.29
CA ALA A 370 -48.17 -28.62 0.93
C ALA A 370 -47.98 -28.35 -0.56
N ARG A 371 -48.69 -29.09 -1.42
CA ARG A 371 -48.68 -28.88 -2.87
C ARG A 371 -49.14 -27.47 -3.22
N ASP A 372 -50.28 -27.04 -2.69
CA ASP A 372 -50.87 -25.73 -3.02
C ASP A 372 -49.92 -24.57 -2.64
N TYR A 373 -49.28 -24.65 -1.47
CA TYR A 373 -48.29 -23.66 -1.05
C TYR A 373 -47.02 -23.67 -1.93
N LEU A 374 -46.50 -24.84 -2.29
CA LEU A 374 -45.31 -24.96 -3.14
C LEU A 374 -45.57 -24.49 -4.58
N GLU A 375 -46.72 -24.83 -5.15
CA GLU A 375 -47.14 -24.35 -6.47
C GLU A 375 -47.35 -22.83 -6.47
N SER A 376 -47.96 -22.29 -5.39
CA SER A 376 -48.10 -20.84 -5.22
C SER A 376 -46.74 -20.15 -5.12
N SER A 377 -45.80 -20.70 -4.33
CA SER A 377 -44.42 -20.19 -4.24
C SER A 377 -43.77 -20.08 -5.63
N LEU A 378 -43.86 -21.15 -6.43
CA LEU A 378 -43.33 -21.19 -7.80
C LEU A 378 -44.02 -20.20 -8.75
N ALA A 379 -45.33 -19.97 -8.58
CA ALA A 379 -46.08 -19.00 -9.37
C ALA A 379 -45.62 -17.55 -9.11
N PHE A 380 -45.27 -17.22 -7.87
CA PHE A 380 -44.72 -15.90 -7.52
C PHE A 380 -43.25 -15.75 -7.89
N LYS A 381 -42.42 -16.76 -7.58
CA LYS A 381 -41.00 -16.76 -7.93
C LYS A 381 -40.52 -18.20 -8.09
N ALA A 382 -40.08 -18.54 -9.29
CA ALA A 382 -39.42 -19.82 -9.53
C ALA A 382 -38.13 -19.91 -8.69
N GLN A 383 -38.04 -20.94 -7.85
CA GLN A 383 -36.89 -21.20 -6.98
C GLN A 383 -36.52 -22.69 -7.09
N PRO A 384 -35.22 -23.04 -7.25
CA PRO A 384 -34.80 -24.44 -7.37
C PRO A 384 -35.25 -25.29 -6.17
N GLU A 385 -35.26 -24.69 -4.97
CA GLU A 385 -35.67 -25.36 -3.75
C GLU A 385 -37.14 -25.74 -3.74
N ALA A 386 -38.03 -24.85 -4.20
CA ALA A 386 -39.45 -25.14 -4.27
C ALA A 386 -39.76 -26.26 -5.26
N TYR A 387 -39.06 -26.30 -6.41
CA TYR A 387 -39.12 -27.43 -7.33
C TYR A 387 -38.64 -28.73 -6.69
N ALA A 388 -37.53 -28.70 -5.95
CA ALA A 388 -37.01 -29.89 -5.29
C ALA A 388 -37.96 -30.43 -4.21
N GLU A 389 -38.56 -29.56 -3.38
CA GLU A 389 -39.55 -30.01 -2.38
C GLU A 389 -40.83 -30.55 -3.03
N LEU A 390 -41.31 -29.90 -4.11
CA LEU A 390 -42.48 -30.38 -4.84
C LEU A 390 -42.19 -31.73 -5.52
N ALA A 391 -40.99 -31.91 -6.08
CA ALA A 391 -40.56 -33.18 -6.66
C ALA A 391 -40.53 -34.30 -5.62
N LYS A 392 -39.97 -34.04 -4.42
CA LYS A 392 -39.98 -35.01 -3.31
C LYS A 392 -41.40 -35.37 -2.88
N LEU A 393 -42.29 -34.37 -2.75
CA LEU A 393 -43.68 -34.58 -2.42
C LEU A 393 -44.39 -35.47 -3.46
N MET A 394 -44.20 -35.20 -4.76
CA MET A 394 -44.78 -36.01 -5.84
C MET A 394 -44.27 -37.46 -5.81
N ALA A 395 -42.98 -37.67 -5.55
CA ALA A 395 -42.43 -39.02 -5.41
C ALA A 395 -43.05 -39.75 -4.22
N GLN A 396 -43.25 -39.07 -3.08
CA GLN A 396 -43.90 -39.65 -1.90
C GLN A 396 -45.38 -40.02 -2.16
N LEU A 397 -46.05 -39.32 -3.07
CA LEU A 397 -47.41 -39.62 -3.52
C LEU A 397 -47.47 -40.68 -4.63
N GLY A 398 -46.33 -41.21 -5.09
CA GLY A 398 -46.24 -42.20 -6.17
C GLY A 398 -46.28 -41.61 -7.59
N GLU A 399 -46.29 -40.28 -7.72
CA GLU A 399 -46.34 -39.57 -9.01
C GLU A 399 -44.94 -39.33 -9.59
N ASN A 400 -44.22 -40.43 -9.87
CA ASN A 400 -42.81 -40.40 -10.26
C ASN A 400 -42.51 -39.58 -11.52
N GLU A 401 -43.41 -39.59 -12.52
CA GLU A 401 -43.24 -38.79 -13.74
C GLU A 401 -43.27 -37.28 -13.45
N LYS A 402 -44.20 -36.83 -12.60
CA LYS A 402 -44.27 -35.42 -12.20
C LYS A 402 -43.07 -35.04 -11.33
N SER A 403 -42.65 -35.93 -10.44
CA SER A 403 -41.43 -35.76 -9.65
C SER A 403 -40.21 -35.50 -10.54
N ALA A 404 -39.98 -36.36 -11.54
CA ALA A 404 -38.87 -36.22 -12.48
C ALA A 404 -38.92 -34.89 -13.26
N ARG A 405 -40.11 -34.47 -13.71
CA ARG A 405 -40.29 -33.17 -14.38
C ARG A 405 -39.92 -31.99 -13.47
N TYR A 406 -40.37 -31.99 -12.22
CA TYR A 406 -40.04 -30.93 -11.28
C TYR A 406 -38.55 -30.90 -10.94
N TYR A 407 -37.90 -32.05 -10.77
CA TYR A 407 -36.45 -32.10 -10.62
C TYR A 407 -35.71 -31.53 -11.84
N GLN A 408 -36.15 -31.87 -13.06
CA GLN A 408 -35.56 -31.36 -14.29
C GLN A 408 -35.69 -29.83 -14.39
N GLN A 409 -36.87 -29.28 -14.06
CA GLN A 409 -37.11 -27.83 -14.03
C GLN A 409 -36.25 -27.13 -12.98
N GLY A 410 -36.17 -27.68 -11.76
CA GLY A 410 -35.32 -27.15 -10.69
C GLY A 410 -33.83 -27.16 -11.06
N LEU A 411 -33.35 -28.22 -11.72
CA LEU A 411 -31.97 -28.35 -12.18
C LEU A 411 -31.65 -27.38 -13.34
N THR A 412 -32.58 -27.24 -14.28
CA THR A 412 -32.47 -26.28 -15.40
C THR A 412 -32.35 -24.86 -14.85
N LEU A 413 -33.15 -24.53 -13.82
CA LEU A 413 -33.10 -23.23 -13.15
C LEU A 413 -31.79 -23.02 -12.38
N SER A 414 -31.26 -24.03 -11.69
CA SER A 414 -30.02 -23.88 -10.92
C SER A 414 -28.77 -23.79 -11.79
N THR A 415 -28.77 -24.47 -12.95
CA THR A 415 -27.63 -24.52 -13.89
C THR A 415 -27.68 -23.41 -14.95
N GLY A 416 -28.81 -22.73 -15.10
CA GLY A 416 -29.02 -21.72 -16.15
C GLY A 416 -29.07 -22.31 -17.57
N LEU A 417 -29.19 -23.64 -17.69
CA LEU A 417 -29.34 -24.29 -18.98
C LEU A 417 -30.74 -23.96 -19.57
N PRO A 418 -30.87 -23.86 -20.90
CA PRO A 418 -32.18 -23.73 -21.51
C PRO A 418 -33.00 -25.00 -21.27
N ALA A 419 -34.28 -24.82 -20.92
CA ALA A 419 -35.20 -25.95 -20.77
C ALA A 419 -35.23 -26.78 -22.06
N VAL A 420 -35.05 -28.09 -21.93
CA VAL A 420 -35.21 -29.02 -23.06
C VAL A 420 -36.69 -28.98 -23.46
N ARG A 421 -36.94 -28.50 -24.69
CA ARG A 421 -38.29 -28.33 -25.25
C ARG A 421 -38.98 -29.65 -25.54
#